data_AF-Q8VVF3-F1
#
_entry.id   AF-Q8VVF3-F1
#
_cell.length_a   1.000
_cell.length_b   1.000
_cell.length_c   1.000
_cell.angle_alpha   90.00
_cell.angle_beta   90.00
_cell.angle_gamma   90.00
#
_symmetry.space_group_name_H-M   'P 1'
#
loop_
_entity.id
_entity.type
_entity.pdbx_description
1 polymer ?
#
loop_
_entity_poly.entity_id
_entity_poly.type
_entity_poly.pdbx_seq_one_letter_code
_entity_poly.pdbx_strand_id
1 'polypeptide(L)'
;QCSQFLNRFPHWKIEYTESTAAAMEKVAAMNSPTVAAIGSEAGGELYQLKVLERHLANQQQNITRFIILARKAVEVSSQVPAKTTLIMATGQQAGALVEALLVLRQHNLIMSKLESRPINGNPW
;
A
#
# COMPACT_ATOMS: atom_id res chain seq x y z
N GLN A 1 4.61 2.02 12.47
CA GLN A 1 3.69 3.17 12.32
C GLN A 1 2.92 3.50 13.60
N CYS A 2 3.21 2.86 14.76
CA CYS A 2 2.51 3.09 16.03
C CYS A 2 3.48 3.47 17.17
N SER A 3 4.62 4.10 16.84
CA SER A 3 5.68 4.37 17.81
C SER A 3 5.23 5.32 18.92
N GLN A 4 4.36 6.30 18.64
CA GLN A 4 3.85 7.22 19.66
C GLN A 4 3.05 6.49 20.74
N PHE A 5 2.24 5.50 20.35
CA PHE A 5 1.52 4.64 21.28
C PHE A 5 2.48 3.75 22.09
N LEU A 6 3.41 3.07 21.41
CA LEU A 6 4.35 2.15 22.05
C LEU A 6 5.29 2.85 23.05
N ASN A 7 5.70 4.08 22.77
CA ASN A 7 6.57 4.86 23.66
C ASN A 7 5.92 5.19 25.02
N ARG A 8 4.58 5.08 25.15
CA ARG A 8 3.88 5.21 26.44
C ARG A 8 4.14 4.01 27.36
N PHE A 9 4.65 2.90 26.83
CA PHE A 9 4.89 1.65 27.55
C PHE A 9 6.32 1.16 27.33
N PRO A 10 7.34 1.86 27.87
CA PRO A 10 8.75 1.57 27.59
C PRO A 10 9.23 0.20 28.10
N HIS A 11 8.46 -0.43 28.99
CA HIS A 11 8.75 -1.76 29.54
C HIS A 11 8.21 -2.91 28.69
N TRP A 12 7.42 -2.63 27.64
CA TRP A 12 6.94 -3.66 26.73
C TRP A 12 8.05 -4.13 25.81
N LYS A 13 8.22 -5.44 25.70
CA LYS A 13 9.12 -6.05 24.73
C LYS A 13 8.47 -6.04 23.35
N ILE A 14 9.09 -5.34 22.41
CA ILE A 14 8.66 -5.35 21.00
C ILE A 14 9.26 -6.57 20.32
N GLU A 15 8.42 -7.38 19.68
CA GLU A 15 8.83 -8.52 18.89
C GLU A 15 8.40 -8.33 17.43
N TYR A 16 9.37 -8.40 16.52
CA TYR A 16 9.14 -8.24 15.09
C TYR A 16 8.70 -9.55 14.46
N THR A 17 7.74 -9.46 13.54
CA THR A 17 7.19 -10.59 12.79
C THR A 17 7.22 -10.28 11.30
N GLU A 18 7.07 -11.33 10.48
CA GLU A 18 7.08 -11.21 9.01
C GLU A 18 5.89 -10.43 8.46
N SER A 19 4.75 -10.47 9.16
CA SER A 19 3.55 -9.71 8.80
C SER A 19 2.68 -9.45 10.04
N THR A 20 1.70 -8.55 9.89
CA THR A 20 0.68 -8.30 10.92
C THR A 20 -0.21 -9.52 11.15
N ALA A 21 -0.49 -10.30 10.10
CA ALA A 21 -1.28 -11.53 10.20
C ALA A 21 -0.50 -12.61 10.96
N ALA A 22 0.79 -12.77 10.68
CA ALA A 22 1.67 -13.71 11.41
C ALA A 22 1.76 -13.36 12.91
N ALA A 23 1.75 -12.05 13.26
CA ALA A 23 1.68 -11.63 14.65
C ALA A 23 0.37 -12.05 15.33
N MET A 24 -0.77 -11.89 14.64
CA MET A 24 -2.08 -12.29 15.16
C MET A 24 -2.17 -13.80 15.36
N GLU A 25 -1.76 -14.59 14.36
CA GLU A 25 -1.70 -16.04 14.45
C GLU A 25 -0.86 -16.50 15.64
N LYS A 26 0.33 -15.91 15.80
CA LYS A 26 1.22 -16.22 16.91
C LYS A 26 0.58 -15.93 18.26
N VAL A 27 -0.08 -14.77 18.41
CA VAL A 27 -0.77 -14.39 19.66
C VAL A 27 -1.94 -15.31 19.95
N ALA A 28 -2.74 -15.66 18.93
CA ALA A 28 -3.83 -16.61 19.08
C ALA A 28 -3.33 -18.00 19.52
N ALA A 29 -2.24 -18.48 18.92
CA ALA A 29 -1.63 -19.76 19.28
C ALA A 29 -1.03 -19.78 20.69
N MET A 30 -0.44 -18.68 21.15
CA MET A 30 0.12 -18.58 22.51
C MET A 30 -0.95 -18.55 23.60
N ASN A 31 -2.17 -18.07 23.28
CA ASN A 31 -3.30 -17.95 24.20
C ASN A 31 -2.91 -17.38 25.58
N SER A 32 -2.06 -16.35 25.58
CA SER A 32 -1.49 -15.76 26.79
C SER A 32 -1.98 -14.33 26.96
N PRO A 33 -2.44 -13.92 28.16
CA PRO A 33 -2.90 -12.56 28.41
C PRO A 33 -1.78 -11.53 28.43
N THR A 34 -0.51 -11.98 28.37
CA THR A 34 0.68 -11.10 28.43
C THR A 34 1.23 -10.73 27.06
N VAL A 35 0.61 -11.23 25.98
CA VAL A 35 1.08 -10.96 24.62
C VAL A 35 -0.07 -10.40 23.77
N ALA A 36 0.25 -9.41 22.95
CA ALA A 36 -0.69 -8.74 22.06
C ALA A 36 -0.07 -8.52 20.68
N ALA A 37 -0.93 -8.40 19.66
CA ALA A 37 -0.52 -8.08 18.30
C ALA A 37 -1.08 -6.72 17.88
N ILE A 38 -0.36 -6.03 16.99
CA ILE A 38 -0.83 -4.79 16.36
C ILE A 38 -1.16 -5.10 14.90
N GLY A 39 -2.38 -4.79 14.48
CA GLY A 39 -2.79 -4.85 13.08
C GLY A 39 -4.24 -4.45 12.89
N SER A 40 -4.84 -4.86 11.78
CA SER A 40 -6.23 -4.56 11.47
C SER A 40 -7.21 -5.29 12.39
N GLU A 41 -8.30 -4.62 12.76
CA GLU A 41 -9.41 -5.21 13.53
C GLU A 41 -10.01 -6.44 12.81
N ALA A 42 -10.32 -6.30 11.52
CA ALA A 42 -10.79 -7.40 10.69
C ALA A 42 -9.79 -8.58 10.62
N GLY A 43 -8.48 -8.31 10.70
CA GLY A 43 -7.47 -9.36 10.80
C GLY A 43 -7.56 -10.10 12.13
N GLY A 44 -7.71 -9.37 13.24
CA GLY A 44 -7.89 -9.95 14.57
C GLY A 44 -9.13 -10.84 14.68
N GLU A 45 -10.24 -10.43 14.06
CA GLU A 45 -11.49 -11.21 14.02
C GLU A 45 -11.30 -12.59 13.37
N LEU A 46 -10.52 -12.69 12.29
CA LEU A 46 -10.22 -13.97 11.62
C LEU A 46 -9.51 -14.96 12.56
N TYR A 47 -8.73 -14.45 13.51
CA TYR A 47 -8.03 -15.25 14.52
C TYR A 47 -8.75 -15.28 15.88
N GLN A 48 -10.00 -14.81 15.94
CA GLN A 48 -10.82 -14.75 17.17
C GLN A 48 -10.17 -13.94 18.31
N LEU A 49 -9.34 -12.95 17.96
CA LEU A 49 -8.69 -12.07 18.92
C LEU A 49 -9.62 -10.93 19.35
N LYS A 50 -9.48 -10.51 20.62
CA LYS A 50 -10.21 -9.36 21.17
C LYS A 50 -9.44 -8.06 20.93
N VAL A 51 -10.13 -7.04 20.43
CA VAL A 51 -9.57 -5.69 20.30
C VAL A 51 -9.36 -5.07 21.69
N LEU A 52 -8.13 -4.62 21.97
CA LEU A 52 -7.77 -3.96 23.22
C LEU A 52 -7.83 -2.44 23.12
N GLU A 53 -7.41 -1.87 21.99
CA GLU A 53 -7.31 -0.42 21.77
C GLU A 53 -7.40 -0.13 20.26
N ARG A 54 -7.96 1.02 19.86
CA ARG A 54 -8.11 1.44 18.45
C ARG A 54 -7.29 2.69 18.13
N HIS A 55 -7.12 2.96 16.84
CA HIS A 55 -6.47 4.19 16.33
C HIS A 55 -5.02 4.40 16.82
N LEU A 56 -4.24 3.33 16.88
CA LEU A 56 -2.85 3.33 17.37
C LEU A 56 -1.83 3.94 16.41
N ALA A 57 -2.20 4.12 15.14
CA ALA A 57 -1.30 4.60 14.11
C ALA A 57 -0.96 6.09 14.34
N ASN A 58 0.32 6.44 14.20
CA ASN A 58 0.81 7.81 14.30
C ASN A 58 0.12 8.76 13.29
N GLN A 59 -0.28 8.23 12.13
CA GLN A 59 -0.99 8.97 11.08
C GLN A 59 -2.38 8.38 10.90
N GLN A 60 -3.41 9.23 11.04
CA GLN A 60 -4.80 8.80 10.85
C GLN A 60 -5.14 8.53 9.39
N GLN A 61 -4.55 9.30 8.46
CA GLN A 61 -4.76 9.13 7.02
C GLN A 61 -3.72 8.18 6.41
N ASN A 62 -3.79 6.90 6.80
CA ASN A 62 -2.93 5.86 6.26
C ASN A 62 -3.72 5.00 5.27
N ILE A 63 -3.57 5.29 3.98
CA ILE A 63 -4.40 4.71 2.90
C ILE A 63 -3.51 3.87 1.98
N THR A 64 -3.90 2.61 1.80
CA THR A 64 -3.31 1.72 0.80
C THR A 64 -4.21 1.65 -0.42
N ARG A 65 -3.67 1.99 -1.60
CA ARG A 65 -4.40 1.90 -2.89
C ARG A 65 -4.12 0.55 -3.55
N PHE A 66 -5.17 -0.25 -3.74
CA PHE A 66 -5.10 -1.53 -4.45
C PHE A 66 -5.52 -1.37 -5.92
N ILE A 67 -5.00 -2.25 -6.78
CA ILE A 67 -5.43 -2.40 -8.18
C ILE A 67 -5.85 -3.86 -8.35
N ILE A 68 -7.07 -4.08 -8.85
CA ILE A 68 -7.59 -5.41 -9.19
C ILE A 68 -7.22 -5.70 -10.64
N LEU A 69 -6.67 -6.87 -10.91
CA LEU A 69 -6.21 -7.27 -12.24
C LEU A 69 -7.02 -8.46 -12.76
N ALA A 70 -7.30 -8.45 -14.06
CA ALA A 70 -7.93 -9.55 -14.78
C ALA A 70 -7.08 -9.92 -16.00
N ARG A 71 -6.98 -11.21 -16.32
CA ARG A 71 -6.26 -11.69 -17.52
C ARG A 71 -6.96 -11.29 -18.81
N LYS A 72 -8.30 -11.33 -18.82
CA LYS A 72 -9.11 -10.90 -19.95
C LYS A 72 -9.52 -9.44 -19.73
N ALA A 73 -9.47 -8.66 -20.79
CA ALA A 73 -9.98 -7.29 -20.76
C ALA A 73 -11.46 -7.30 -20.39
N VAL A 74 -11.85 -6.37 -19.53
CA VAL A 74 -13.24 -6.08 -19.21
C VAL A 74 -13.61 -4.82 -19.97
N GLU A 75 -14.71 -4.86 -20.71
CA GLU A 75 -15.21 -3.66 -21.37
C GLU A 75 -15.73 -2.68 -20.32
N VAL A 76 -15.21 -1.46 -20.37
CA VAL A 76 -15.64 -0.36 -19.51
C VAL A 76 -16.40 0.63 -20.40
N SER A 77 -17.66 0.88 -20.07
CA SER A 77 -18.47 1.87 -20.77
C SER A 77 -17.80 3.25 -20.73
N SER A 78 -17.81 3.97 -21.85
CA SER A 78 -17.32 5.35 -21.94
C SER A 78 -18.07 6.34 -21.06
N GLN A 79 -19.23 5.95 -20.52
CA GLN A 79 -20.02 6.75 -19.59
C GLN A 79 -19.49 6.68 -18.15
N VAL A 80 -18.60 5.74 -17.83
CA VAL A 80 -18.01 5.59 -16.50
C VAL A 80 -16.72 6.40 -16.43
N PRO A 81 -16.58 7.34 -15.48
CA PRO A 81 -15.30 8.01 -15.25
C PRO A 81 -14.21 6.96 -14.91
N ALA A 82 -13.22 6.87 -15.78
CA ALA A 82 -12.16 5.88 -15.67
C ALA A 82 -10.80 6.55 -15.48
N LYS A 83 -9.87 5.84 -14.83
CA LYS A 83 -8.45 6.18 -14.84
C LYS A 83 -7.71 5.18 -15.71
N THR A 84 -6.88 5.68 -16.61
CA THR A 84 -5.99 4.86 -17.44
C THR A 84 -4.60 4.84 -16.81
N THR A 85 -4.02 3.64 -16.68
CA THR A 85 -2.61 3.47 -16.28
C THR A 85 -1.84 2.99 -17.50
N LEU A 86 -0.74 3.66 -17.81
CA LEU A 86 0.14 3.32 -18.92
C LEU A 86 1.52 2.96 -18.38
N ILE A 87 2.14 1.95 -18.97
CA ILE A 87 3.57 1.68 -18.85
C ILE A 87 4.17 2.03 -20.21
N MET A 88 5.16 2.91 -20.21
CA MET A 88 5.83 3.33 -21.43
C MET A 88 7.33 3.41 -21.19
N ALA A 89 8.09 3.23 -22.27
CA ALA A 89 9.52 3.51 -22.30
C ALA A 89 9.76 4.78 -23.13
N THR A 90 10.73 5.59 -22.70
CA THR A 90 11.21 6.76 -23.45
C THR A 90 12.63 6.49 -23.91
N GLY A 91 13.10 7.20 -24.94
CA GLY A 91 14.51 7.15 -25.33
C GLY A 91 15.43 7.76 -24.26
N GLN A 92 16.71 7.45 -24.35
CA GLN A 92 17.76 7.91 -23.43
C GLN A 92 18.36 9.26 -23.89
N GLN A 93 17.50 10.23 -24.16
CA GLN A 93 17.91 11.60 -24.49
C GLN A 93 17.28 12.61 -23.55
N ALA A 94 17.96 13.74 -23.35
CA ALA A 94 17.43 14.85 -22.58
C ALA A 94 16.07 15.29 -23.15
N GLY A 95 15.09 15.49 -22.28
CA GLY A 95 13.74 15.90 -22.68
C GLY A 95 12.81 14.78 -23.13
N ALA A 96 13.26 13.53 -23.26
CA ALA A 96 12.41 12.44 -23.77
C ALA A 96 11.10 12.24 -22.99
N LEU A 97 11.14 12.34 -21.66
CA LEU A 97 9.93 12.31 -20.82
C LEU A 97 9.08 13.57 -21.02
N VAL A 98 9.69 14.75 -21.14
CA VAL A 98 8.97 16.02 -21.34
C VAL A 98 8.12 15.95 -22.60
N GLU A 99 8.71 15.49 -23.71
CA GLU A 99 7.99 15.31 -24.99
C GLU A 99 6.78 14.37 -24.84
N ALA A 100 6.94 13.25 -24.12
CA ALA A 100 5.83 12.35 -23.83
C ALA A 100 4.71 13.03 -23.02
N LEU A 101 5.06 13.81 -22.00
CA LEU A 101 4.09 14.51 -21.17
C LEU A 101 3.40 15.66 -21.91
N LEU A 102 4.07 16.30 -22.88
CA LEU A 102 3.48 17.34 -23.72
C LEU A 102 2.30 16.83 -24.54
N VAL A 103 2.35 15.58 -25.02
CA VAL A 103 1.20 14.95 -25.71
C VAL A 103 -0.03 14.91 -24.80
N LEU A 104 0.12 14.46 -23.55
CA LEU A 104 -1.00 14.43 -22.59
C LEU A 104 -1.57 15.83 -22.34
N ARG A 105 -0.70 16.84 -22.22
CA ARG A 105 -1.10 18.24 -22.06
C ARG A 105 -1.88 18.75 -23.27
N GLN A 106 -1.42 18.46 -24.50
CA GLN A 106 -2.10 18.88 -25.74
C GLN A 106 -3.52 18.33 -25.83
N HIS A 107 -3.77 17.15 -25.26
CA HIS A 107 -5.09 16.54 -25.17
C HIS A 107 -5.87 16.89 -23.89
N ASN A 108 -5.38 17.83 -23.07
CA ASN A 108 -5.99 18.23 -21.80
C ASN A 108 -6.22 17.06 -20.82
N LEU A 109 -5.32 16.06 -20.84
CA LEU A 109 -5.40 14.89 -19.97
C LEU A 109 -4.71 15.16 -18.62
N ILE A 110 -5.45 14.98 -17.53
CA ILE A 110 -4.95 15.18 -16.17
C ILE A 110 -4.23 13.92 -15.70
N MET A 111 -2.96 14.05 -15.30
CA MET A 111 -2.21 12.98 -14.66
C MET A 111 -2.36 13.03 -13.14
N SER A 112 -2.55 11.85 -12.52
CA SER A 112 -2.64 11.70 -11.06
C SER A 112 -1.48 10.92 -10.45
N LYS A 113 -0.61 10.31 -11.27
CA LYS A 113 0.57 9.57 -10.85
C LYS A 113 1.57 9.48 -12.00
N LEU A 114 2.84 9.72 -11.72
CA LEU A 114 3.96 9.54 -12.62
C LEU A 114 5.12 8.94 -11.82
N GLU A 115 5.64 7.81 -12.26
CA GLU A 115 6.81 7.17 -11.63
C GLU A 115 7.76 6.66 -12.72
N SER A 116 9.01 7.09 -12.66
CA SER A 116 10.10 6.53 -13.46
C SER A 116 10.68 5.30 -12.78
N ARG A 117 10.91 4.23 -13.53
CA ARG A 117 11.63 3.03 -13.07
C ARG A 117 12.68 2.65 -14.12
N PRO A 118 13.89 2.23 -13.71
CA PRO A 118 14.86 1.66 -14.63
C PRO A 118 14.32 0.36 -15.22
N ILE A 119 14.68 0.05 -16.46
CA ILE A 119 14.33 -1.23 -17.08
C ILE A 119 15.37 -2.26 -16.63
N ASN A 120 14.90 -3.33 -15.99
CA ASN A 120 15.78 -4.42 -15.57
C ASN A 120 16.49 -5.03 -16.78
N GLY A 121 17.82 -5.07 -16.74
CA GLY A 121 18.66 -5.57 -17.84
C GLY A 121 19.00 -4.55 -18.93
N ASN A 122 18.39 -3.36 -18.91
CA ASN A 122 18.79 -2.25 -19.77
C ASN A 122 18.75 -0.90 -19.02
N PRO A 123 19.80 -0.59 -18.23
CA PRO A 123 19.84 0.62 -17.42
C PRO A 123 20.14 1.91 -18.22
N TRP A 124 20.46 1.83 -19.52
CA TRP A 124 20.79 2.95 -20.40
C TRP A 124 20.35 2.71 -21.85
#